data_AF-A0A0K1PI18-F1
#
_entry.id   AF-A0A0K1PI18-F1
#
_cell.length_a   1.000
_cell.length_b   1.000
_cell.length_c   1.000
_cell.angle_alpha   90.00
_cell.angle_beta   90.00
_cell.angle_gamma   90.00
#
_symmetry.space_group_name_H-M   'P 1'
#
loop_
_entity.id
_entity.type
_entity.pdbx_description
1 polymer ?
#
loop_
_entity_poly.entity_id
_entity_poly.type
_entity_poly.pdbx_seq_one_letter_code
_entity_poly.pdbx_strand_id
1 'polypeptide(L)'
;METCGASGTWQRSACPQLCSDQTDACACAPGYEGDGTVCTPIDFCSAPNGGCSPRARCTQVGTTPSCACSGGTTGDGYSCTYEPTRIFDEGFDDITRLAPANWLLANRSDPRGTTSWFQGANVQALGPFDSFDGPPNSYIAANFNNTMFHDATISSWLATPTVPFGSRASISFYTRSSNLAPDRIEVRLCTALPCFLPDDADVGSYTTLLGSVNPTLEANGYPGVWTKFEFTNANGIPYSGEGRVAIRYYVTDAGHSGANSDYIGIDRFVVSFATPSYTVGGSVGGLTSGSVVLWLNGRDQLTVSANGSFRFPRRMDGGTPYSVRVYAQPDDKRCTVAGAAGTIGVADVGNVRVTCAPR
;
A
#
# COMPACT_ATOMS: atom_id res chain seq x y z
N MET A 1 0.03 -21.46 -45.10
CA MET A 1 -1.27 -21.91 -44.56
C MET A 1 -0.98 -23.11 -43.70
N GLU A 2 -0.91 -22.92 -42.40
CA GLU A 2 -0.86 -24.05 -41.46
C GLU A 2 -2.26 -24.65 -41.41
N THR A 3 -2.43 -25.82 -42.00
CA THR A 3 -3.68 -26.55 -42.02
C THR A 3 -3.76 -27.40 -40.75
N CYS A 4 -4.73 -27.12 -39.90
CA CYS A 4 -5.20 -28.02 -38.85
C CYS A 4 -5.52 -29.39 -39.49
N GLY A 5 -4.84 -30.45 -39.04
CA GLY A 5 -4.92 -31.78 -39.66
C GLY A 5 -6.25 -32.50 -39.38
N ALA A 6 -6.71 -33.26 -40.38
CA ALA A 6 -7.95 -34.05 -40.39
C ALA A 6 -7.92 -35.32 -39.50
N SER A 7 -7.12 -35.37 -38.42
CA SER A 7 -6.87 -36.60 -37.65
C SER A 7 -7.14 -36.51 -36.14
N GLY A 8 -7.80 -35.47 -35.64
CA GLY A 8 -8.40 -35.47 -34.31
C GLY A 8 -7.44 -35.54 -33.10
N THR A 9 -6.15 -35.23 -33.24
CA THR A 9 -5.21 -35.12 -32.12
C THR A 9 -4.89 -33.66 -31.79
N TRP A 10 -5.53 -33.17 -30.71
CA TRP A 10 -5.48 -31.79 -30.22
C TRP A 10 -4.17 -31.47 -29.49
N GLN A 11 -3.23 -30.77 -30.13
CA GLN A 11 -2.20 -30.02 -29.41
C GLN A 11 -2.66 -28.56 -29.24
N ARG A 12 -3.24 -28.28 -28.07
CA ARG A 12 -4.06 -27.09 -27.74
C ARG A 12 -3.33 -25.74 -27.69
N SER A 13 -2.04 -25.64 -27.99
CA SER A 13 -1.24 -24.48 -27.55
C SER A 13 -0.82 -23.47 -28.63
N ALA A 14 -1.21 -23.62 -29.90
CA ALA A 14 -0.75 -22.71 -30.97
C ALA A 14 -1.80 -22.29 -32.02
N CYS A 15 -3.05 -22.77 -31.95
CA CYS A 15 -4.06 -22.40 -32.94
C CYS A 15 -4.72 -21.04 -32.60
N PRO A 16 -4.81 -20.10 -33.56
CA PRO A 16 -5.52 -18.83 -33.38
C PRO A 16 -7.04 -19.00 -33.35
N GLN A 17 -7.55 -20.23 -33.55
CA GLN A 17 -8.97 -20.58 -33.68
C GLN A 17 -9.33 -21.76 -32.78
N LEU A 18 -10.55 -21.72 -32.25
CA LEU A 18 -11.20 -22.78 -31.49
C LEU A 18 -12.53 -23.11 -32.18
N CYS A 19 -12.63 -24.30 -32.77
CA CYS A 19 -13.82 -24.76 -33.48
C CYS A 19 -14.52 -25.87 -32.68
N SER A 20 -15.85 -25.84 -32.67
CA SER A 20 -16.69 -26.84 -32.00
C SER A 20 -17.23 -27.83 -33.02
N ASP A 21 -16.93 -29.12 -32.82
CA ASP A 21 -17.42 -30.23 -33.64
C ASP A 21 -18.95 -30.43 -33.54
N GLN A 22 -19.62 -29.78 -32.56
CA GLN A 22 -21.06 -29.89 -32.35
C GLN A 22 -21.87 -28.79 -33.01
N THR A 23 -21.25 -27.65 -33.34
CA THR A 23 -21.98 -26.45 -33.80
C THR A 23 -21.48 -25.92 -35.15
N ASP A 24 -20.50 -26.58 -35.78
CA ASP A 24 -19.81 -26.14 -37.01
C ASP A 24 -19.35 -24.66 -36.96
N ALA A 25 -19.09 -24.16 -35.75
CA ALA A 25 -18.78 -22.76 -35.49
C ALA A 25 -17.37 -22.64 -34.90
N CYS A 26 -16.60 -21.70 -35.45
CA CYS A 26 -15.28 -21.35 -34.96
C CYS A 26 -15.31 -19.99 -34.25
N ALA A 27 -14.51 -19.85 -33.21
CA ALA A 27 -14.25 -18.59 -32.53
C ALA A 27 -12.73 -18.37 -32.45
N CYS A 28 -12.29 -17.12 -32.36
CA CYS A 28 -10.87 -16.85 -32.14
C CYS A 28 -10.44 -17.31 -30.74
N ALA A 29 -9.23 -17.88 -30.66
CA ALA A 29 -8.62 -18.27 -29.41
C ALA A 29 -8.38 -17.04 -28.51
N PRO A 30 -8.25 -17.20 -27.19
CA PRO A 30 -7.91 -16.09 -26.30
C PRO A 30 -6.67 -15.32 -26.77
N GLY A 31 -6.78 -13.99 -26.83
CA GLY A 31 -5.72 -13.11 -27.36
C GLY A 31 -5.78 -12.84 -28.86
N TYR A 32 -6.74 -13.42 -29.57
CA TYR A 32 -6.98 -13.18 -31.00
C TYR A 32 -8.35 -12.55 -31.25
N GLU A 33 -8.48 -11.78 -32.32
CA GLU A 33 -9.72 -11.17 -32.79
C GLU A 33 -9.97 -11.47 -34.28
N GLY A 34 -11.24 -11.39 -34.69
CA GLY A 34 -11.66 -11.70 -36.05
C GLY A 34 -13.04 -12.38 -36.09
N ASP A 35 -13.36 -13.02 -37.22
CA ASP A 35 -14.68 -13.64 -37.46
C ASP A 35 -14.75 -15.12 -37.05
N GLY A 36 -13.68 -15.64 -36.43
CA GLY A 36 -13.56 -17.05 -36.06
C GLY A 36 -12.97 -17.94 -37.16
N THR A 37 -12.99 -17.50 -38.43
CA THR A 37 -12.38 -18.17 -39.59
C THR A 37 -11.11 -17.49 -40.09
N VAL A 38 -10.94 -16.21 -39.74
CA VAL A 38 -9.70 -15.45 -39.82
C VAL A 38 -9.49 -14.82 -38.45
N CYS A 39 -8.41 -15.20 -37.77
CA CYS A 39 -8.11 -14.71 -36.42
C CYS A 39 -6.69 -14.13 -36.39
N THR A 40 -6.58 -12.85 -36.06
CA THR A 40 -5.31 -12.14 -35.93
C THR A 40 -5.02 -11.84 -34.45
N PRO A 41 -3.75 -11.80 -34.02
CA PRO A 41 -3.43 -11.36 -32.67
C PRO A 41 -4.03 -9.98 -32.41
N ILE A 42 -4.65 -9.80 -31.24
CA ILE A 42 -5.13 -8.48 -30.81
C ILE A 42 -3.90 -7.59 -30.64
N ASP A 43 -3.87 -6.43 -31.29
CA ASP A 43 -2.83 -5.42 -31.03
C ASP A 43 -3.17 -4.67 -29.74
N PHE A 44 -2.62 -5.13 -28.61
CA PHE A 44 -2.81 -4.49 -27.32
C PHE A 44 -2.16 -3.10 -27.29
N CYS A 45 -1.01 -2.93 -27.96
CA CYS A 45 -0.29 -1.65 -27.94
C CYS A 45 -1.04 -0.53 -28.69
N SER A 46 -1.87 -0.86 -29.69
CA SER A 46 -2.65 0.11 -30.48
C SER A 46 -3.65 0.95 -29.67
N ALA A 47 -4.10 0.47 -28.50
CA ALA A 47 -5.09 1.18 -27.68
C ALA A 47 -5.00 0.79 -26.20
N PRO A 48 -4.91 1.72 -25.24
CA PRO A 48 -4.13 2.95 -25.17
C PRO A 48 -2.74 2.61 -24.61
N ASN A 49 -1.73 2.44 -25.49
CA ASN A 49 -0.37 1.98 -25.13
C ASN A 49 -0.37 0.63 -24.38
N GLY A 50 -1.19 -0.35 -24.77
CA GLY A 50 -1.22 -1.66 -24.10
C GLY A 50 -1.74 -1.65 -22.67
N GLY A 51 -2.26 -0.51 -22.21
CA GLY A 51 -2.51 -0.29 -20.78
C GLY A 51 -1.24 -0.18 -19.95
N CYS A 52 -0.08 0.03 -20.58
CA CYS A 52 1.15 0.40 -19.89
C CYS A 52 0.98 1.76 -19.19
N SER A 53 1.84 2.01 -18.20
CA SER A 53 1.95 3.33 -17.58
C SER A 53 2.20 4.41 -18.64
N PRO A 54 1.74 5.67 -18.42
CA PRO A 54 2.14 6.80 -19.27
C PRO A 54 3.66 7.02 -19.32
N ARG A 55 4.40 6.48 -18.32
CA ARG A 55 5.86 6.48 -18.25
C ARG A 55 6.48 5.15 -18.69
N ALA A 56 5.78 4.40 -19.52
CA ALA A 56 6.27 3.16 -20.10
C ALA A 56 5.97 3.10 -21.59
N ARG A 57 6.76 2.29 -22.27
CA ARG A 57 6.56 1.97 -23.68
C ARG A 57 6.01 0.56 -23.81
N CYS A 58 4.89 0.42 -24.52
CA CYS A 58 4.38 -0.87 -24.94
C CYS A 58 5.18 -1.44 -26.11
N THR A 59 5.49 -2.72 -26.04
CA THR A 59 5.94 -3.55 -27.17
C THR A 59 5.15 -4.85 -27.16
N GLN A 60 5.00 -5.50 -28.32
CA GLN A 60 4.24 -6.75 -28.42
C GLN A 60 4.89 -7.72 -29.40
N VAL A 61 4.88 -9.00 -29.05
CA VAL A 61 5.27 -10.11 -29.92
C VAL A 61 4.15 -11.14 -29.91
N GLY A 62 3.50 -11.36 -31.05
CA GLY A 62 2.32 -12.23 -31.13
C GLY A 62 1.17 -11.70 -30.27
N THR A 63 0.68 -12.51 -29.33
CA THR A 63 -0.38 -12.15 -28.37
C THR A 63 0.17 -11.68 -27.02
N THR A 64 1.49 -11.52 -26.88
CA THR A 64 2.15 -11.17 -25.61
C THR A 64 2.57 -9.70 -25.61
N PRO A 65 1.82 -8.81 -24.96
CA PRO A 65 2.26 -7.44 -24.72
C PRO A 65 3.31 -7.39 -23.60
N SER A 66 4.19 -6.40 -23.66
CA SER A 66 5.20 -6.09 -22.66
C SER A 66 5.28 -4.58 -22.47
N CYS A 67 5.49 -4.16 -21.23
CA CYS A 67 5.66 -2.77 -20.87
C CYS A 67 7.04 -2.59 -20.24
N ALA A 68 7.79 -1.57 -20.69
CA ALA A 68 9.05 -1.19 -20.08
C ALA A 68 8.99 0.25 -19.61
N CYS A 69 9.30 0.49 -18.34
CA CYS A 69 9.40 1.84 -17.79
C CYS A 69 10.48 2.65 -18.53
N SER A 70 10.21 3.93 -18.72
CA SER A 70 11.10 4.87 -19.41
C SER A 70 11.31 6.14 -18.57
N GLY A 71 12.23 7.01 -19.00
CA GLY A 71 12.45 8.30 -18.33
C GLY A 71 12.94 8.20 -16.88
N GLY A 72 13.77 7.20 -16.57
CA GLY A 72 14.37 7.02 -15.23
C GLY A 72 13.41 6.49 -14.16
N THR A 73 12.23 6.02 -14.55
CA THR A 73 11.27 5.37 -13.62
C THR A 73 11.55 3.88 -13.47
N THR A 74 11.17 3.31 -12.32
CA THR A 74 11.30 1.89 -12.02
C THR A 74 9.95 1.25 -11.80
N GLY A 75 9.83 -0.03 -12.15
CA GLY A 75 8.58 -0.79 -12.03
C GLY A 75 8.47 -1.86 -13.08
N ASP A 76 7.27 -2.38 -13.27
CA ASP A 76 6.99 -3.48 -14.17
C ASP A 76 6.38 -3.03 -15.51
N GLY A 77 6.51 -1.74 -15.83
CA GLY A 77 5.98 -1.14 -17.06
C GLY A 77 4.49 -0.75 -17.00
N TYR A 78 3.69 -1.41 -16.16
CA TYR A 78 2.27 -1.08 -15.98
C TYR A 78 2.06 -0.10 -14.83
N SER A 79 2.93 -0.15 -13.82
CA SER A 79 3.14 0.95 -12.86
C SER A 79 4.60 1.35 -12.94
N CYS A 80 4.83 2.60 -13.34
CA CYS A 80 6.15 3.19 -13.46
C CYS A 80 6.19 4.45 -12.62
N THR A 81 6.89 4.33 -11.50
CA THR A 81 7.02 5.40 -10.53
C THR A 81 8.44 5.90 -10.53
N TYR A 82 8.62 7.17 -10.19
CA TYR A 82 9.92 7.62 -9.71
C TYR A 82 10.21 6.96 -8.36
N GLU A 83 11.46 7.03 -7.92
CA GLU A 83 11.80 6.68 -6.55
C GLU A 83 10.88 7.41 -5.56
N PRO A 84 10.44 6.76 -4.48
CA PRO A 84 9.59 7.38 -3.47
C PRO A 84 10.19 8.71 -3.03
N THR A 85 9.38 9.77 -3.02
CA THR A 85 9.86 11.07 -2.53
C THR A 85 9.89 11.01 -1.02
N ARG A 86 11.05 11.33 -0.42
CA ARG A 86 11.15 11.58 1.01
C ARG A 86 10.38 12.84 1.34
N ILE A 87 9.21 12.68 1.95
CA ILE A 87 8.37 13.78 2.42
C ILE A 87 8.91 14.33 3.73
N PHE A 88 9.36 13.44 4.61
CA PHE A 88 10.06 13.79 5.84
C PHE A 88 11.33 12.96 5.99
N ASP A 89 12.35 13.60 6.52
CA ASP A 89 13.60 13.02 7.00
C ASP A 89 14.02 13.84 8.22
N GLU A 90 13.47 13.47 9.36
CA GLU A 90 13.65 14.20 10.62
C GLU A 90 14.65 13.48 11.51
N GLY A 91 15.81 14.10 11.71
CA GLY A 91 16.87 13.63 12.62
C GLY A 91 16.71 14.16 14.05
N PHE A 92 15.72 15.02 14.30
CA PHE A 92 15.47 15.63 15.61
C PHE A 92 16.68 16.39 16.16
N ASP A 93 17.46 17.04 15.30
CA ASP A 93 18.60 17.91 15.68
C ASP A 93 18.16 19.04 16.63
N ASP A 94 16.92 19.53 16.45
CA ASP A 94 16.32 20.57 17.28
C ASP A 94 14.79 20.39 17.33
N ILE A 95 14.30 19.72 18.38
CA ILE A 95 12.87 19.39 18.50
C ILE A 95 11.98 20.63 18.71
N THR A 96 12.55 21.79 19.04
CA THR A 96 11.78 23.02 19.25
C THR A 96 11.16 23.54 17.95
N ARG A 97 11.66 23.07 16.80
CA ARG A 97 11.16 23.43 15.46
C ARG A 97 9.96 22.60 15.01
N LEU A 98 9.66 21.49 15.68
CA LEU A 98 8.60 20.57 15.30
C LEU A 98 7.21 21.24 15.38
N ALA A 99 6.88 21.86 16.52
CA ALA A 99 5.58 22.52 16.69
C ALA A 99 5.38 23.70 15.70
N PRO A 100 6.37 24.60 15.48
CA PRO A 100 6.31 25.59 14.39
C PRO A 100 6.13 24.97 13.00
N ALA A 101 6.70 23.78 12.76
CA ALA A 101 6.51 23.02 11.53
C ALA A 101 5.20 22.22 11.49
N ASN A 102 4.26 22.47 12.42
CA ASN A 102 2.93 21.84 12.50
C ASN A 102 2.95 20.34 12.89
N TRP A 103 3.98 19.90 13.59
CA TRP A 103 3.93 18.64 14.34
C TRP A 103 3.07 18.79 15.59
N LEU A 104 2.43 17.70 16.00
CA LEU A 104 1.68 17.63 17.24
C LEU A 104 2.47 16.82 18.26
N LEU A 105 2.75 17.44 19.40
CA LEU A 105 3.42 16.80 20.54
C LEU A 105 2.50 16.93 21.74
N ALA A 106 2.07 15.82 22.33
CA ALA A 106 1.21 15.86 23.50
C ALA A 106 1.43 14.67 24.42
N ASN A 107 1.52 14.96 25.72
CA ASN A 107 1.44 13.95 26.76
C ASN A 107 -0.04 13.76 27.16
N ARG A 108 -0.61 12.60 26.82
CA ARG A 108 -1.95 12.13 27.17
C ARG A 108 -1.91 10.96 28.16
N SER A 109 -0.81 10.82 28.89
CA SER A 109 -0.65 9.83 29.96
C SER A 109 -1.63 10.10 31.08
N ASP A 110 -2.00 9.03 31.79
CA ASP A 110 -2.89 9.07 32.94
C ASP A 110 -2.31 8.28 34.11
N PRO A 111 -2.02 8.92 35.25
CA PRO A 111 -1.96 10.38 35.45
C PRO A 111 -0.90 11.05 34.56
N ARG A 112 -1.10 12.32 34.19
CA ARG A 112 -0.13 13.07 33.38
C ARG A 112 1.13 13.40 34.18
N GLY A 113 2.29 13.01 33.68
CA GLY A 113 3.60 13.29 34.28
C GLY A 113 4.15 14.69 34.02
N THR A 114 5.41 14.88 34.38
CA THR A 114 6.12 16.15 34.29
C THR A 114 6.82 16.38 32.94
N THR A 115 7.04 15.31 32.17
CA THR A 115 7.67 15.39 30.84
C THR A 115 6.69 15.06 29.72
N SER A 116 7.10 15.31 28.47
CA SER A 116 6.45 14.80 27.26
C SER A 116 7.54 14.17 26.37
N TRP A 117 7.45 14.38 25.05
CA TRP A 117 8.61 14.29 24.18
C TRP A 117 9.57 15.44 24.44
N PHE A 118 10.86 15.17 24.57
CA PHE A 118 11.90 16.16 24.86
C PHE A 118 13.19 15.88 24.05
N GLN A 119 14.09 16.86 23.99
CA GLN A 119 15.37 16.71 23.29
C GLN A 119 16.23 15.66 24.00
N GLY A 120 16.79 14.72 23.26
CA GLY A 120 17.70 13.71 23.79
C GLY A 120 18.87 14.32 24.54
N ALA A 121 19.34 13.65 25.59
CA ALA A 121 20.58 13.98 26.28
C ALA A 121 21.68 13.00 25.85
N ASN A 122 22.85 13.51 25.49
CA ASN A 122 24.01 12.68 25.16
C ASN A 122 24.76 12.21 26.42
N VAL A 123 25.68 11.27 26.27
CA VAL A 123 26.41 10.68 27.42
C VAL A 123 27.25 11.68 28.20
N GLN A 124 27.75 12.73 27.55
CA GLN A 124 28.54 13.79 28.21
C GLN A 124 27.67 14.72 29.06
N ALA A 125 26.37 14.80 28.75
CA ALA A 125 25.38 15.56 29.50
C ALA A 125 24.57 14.68 30.48
N LEU A 126 25.15 13.55 30.92
CA LEU A 126 24.51 12.55 31.80
C LEU A 126 23.26 11.89 31.19
N GLY A 127 23.13 11.92 29.86
CA GLY A 127 22.13 11.14 29.14
C GLY A 127 22.55 9.68 28.96
N PRO A 128 21.61 8.79 28.61
CA PRO A 128 21.88 7.36 28.56
C PRO A 128 22.62 6.89 27.30
N PHE A 129 22.52 7.63 26.19
CA PHE A 129 23.15 7.29 24.92
C PHE A 129 23.21 8.49 23.96
N ASP A 130 24.11 8.40 22.99
CA ASP A 130 24.20 9.34 21.87
C ASP A 130 23.19 8.97 20.76
N SER A 131 22.88 9.93 19.89
CA SER A 131 22.00 9.76 18.72
C SER A 131 22.48 8.64 17.78
N PHE A 132 21.59 8.16 16.91
CA PHE A 132 21.96 7.22 15.87
C PHE A 132 22.75 7.93 14.77
N ASP A 133 22.32 9.14 14.40
CA ASP A 133 22.96 9.98 13.41
C ASP A 133 22.96 11.45 13.85
N GLY A 134 23.80 12.27 13.21
CA GLY A 134 23.94 13.68 13.56
C GLY A 134 24.70 13.94 14.89
N PRO A 135 24.62 15.17 15.44
CA PRO A 135 25.24 15.51 16.72
C PRO A 135 24.73 14.63 17.88
N PRO A 136 25.52 14.35 18.92
CA PRO A 136 25.20 13.34 19.94
C PRO A 136 23.84 13.44 20.65
N ASN A 137 23.24 14.63 20.72
CA ASN A 137 21.93 14.87 21.34
C ASN A 137 20.76 14.97 20.33
N SER A 138 21.01 14.65 19.05
CA SER A 138 20.06 14.81 17.94
C SER A 138 19.16 13.60 17.82
N TYR A 139 18.27 13.46 18.79
CA TYR A 139 17.21 12.47 18.79
C TYR A 139 16.09 12.99 19.69
N ILE A 140 14.86 12.55 19.45
CA ILE A 140 13.74 12.86 20.34
C ILE A 140 13.57 11.74 21.35
N ALA A 141 13.31 12.11 22.60
CA ALA A 141 13.25 11.18 23.72
C ALA A 141 11.93 11.27 24.47
N ALA A 142 11.56 10.16 25.11
CA ALA A 142 10.51 10.08 26.11
C ALA A 142 10.99 9.18 27.24
N ASN A 143 10.42 9.34 28.43
CA ASN A 143 10.79 8.53 29.57
C ASN A 143 9.64 8.28 30.56
N PHE A 144 9.90 7.47 31.59
CA PHE A 144 8.96 7.15 32.67
C PHE A 144 8.32 8.39 33.34
N ASN A 145 8.95 9.56 33.30
CA ASN A 145 8.38 10.83 33.80
C ASN A 145 7.21 11.37 32.96
N ASN A 146 6.86 10.71 31.85
CA ASN A 146 5.65 11.02 31.10
C ASN A 146 4.37 10.72 31.91
N THR A 147 4.47 9.91 32.97
CA THR A 147 3.39 9.68 33.92
C THR A 147 3.84 9.90 35.38
N MET A 148 2.89 9.88 36.32
CA MET A 148 3.15 10.00 37.76
C MET A 148 2.98 8.65 38.47
N PHE A 149 2.80 8.64 39.80
CA PHE A 149 2.76 7.48 40.71
C PHE A 149 2.00 6.23 40.19
N HIS A 150 2.40 5.05 40.72
CA HIS A 150 1.96 3.64 40.55
C HIS A 150 0.82 3.27 39.55
N ASP A 151 0.98 2.11 38.90
CA ASP A 151 0.02 1.49 37.95
C ASP A 151 -0.45 2.41 36.81
N ALA A 152 0.37 3.39 36.46
CA ALA A 152 0.00 4.43 35.52
C ALA A 152 0.18 4.00 34.06
N THR A 153 -0.47 4.73 33.16
CA THR A 153 -0.36 4.48 31.71
C THR A 153 0.26 5.68 31.01
N ILE A 154 1.43 5.47 30.41
CA ILE A 154 2.03 6.44 29.49
C ILE A 154 1.28 6.40 28.16
N SER A 155 0.93 7.57 27.64
CA SER A 155 0.31 7.77 26.33
C SER A 155 0.80 9.09 25.74
N SER A 156 2.02 9.08 25.20
CA SER A 156 2.66 10.29 24.65
C SER A 156 2.75 10.23 23.13
N TRP A 157 2.25 11.28 22.49
CA TRP A 157 2.00 11.34 21.06
C TRP A 157 2.94 12.31 20.36
N LEU A 158 3.57 11.84 19.30
CA LEU A 158 4.33 12.62 18.33
C LEU A 158 3.72 12.37 16.96
N ALA A 159 3.06 13.37 16.38
CA ALA A 159 2.43 13.25 15.07
C ALA A 159 2.99 14.25 14.06
N THR A 160 3.23 13.76 12.85
CA THR A 160 3.73 14.55 11.72
C THR A 160 2.74 15.64 11.32
N PRO A 161 3.17 16.64 10.54
CA PRO A 161 2.27 17.42 9.69
C PRO A 161 1.50 16.53 8.71
N THR A 162 0.53 17.10 8.01
CA THR A 162 -0.24 16.36 7.01
C THR A 162 0.67 15.85 5.90
N VAL A 163 0.52 14.57 5.52
CA VAL A 163 1.20 13.93 4.40
C VAL A 163 0.20 13.39 3.39
N PRO A 164 0.55 13.40 2.08
CA PRO A 164 -0.17 12.60 1.10
C PRO A 164 0.18 11.12 1.29
N PHE A 165 -0.81 10.26 1.17
CA PHE A 165 -0.58 8.82 1.07
C PHE A 165 -0.44 8.38 -0.39
N GLY A 166 0.31 7.31 -0.61
CA GLY A 166 0.69 6.88 -1.94
C GLY A 166 1.12 5.43 -2.00
N SER A 167 1.41 4.97 -3.21
CA SER A 167 2.04 3.67 -3.43
C SER A 167 3.49 3.67 -2.98
N ARG A 168 4.07 2.47 -2.79
CA ARG A 168 5.45 2.27 -2.30
C ARG A 168 5.75 3.12 -1.06
N ALA A 169 4.74 3.29 -0.21
CA ALA A 169 4.85 3.99 1.04
C ALA A 169 5.85 3.29 1.94
N SER A 170 6.69 4.07 2.62
CA SER A 170 7.51 3.61 3.72
C SER A 170 7.53 4.66 4.83
N ILE A 171 7.33 4.19 6.06
CA ILE A 171 7.53 4.95 7.29
C ILE A 171 8.58 4.19 8.08
N SER A 172 9.70 4.84 8.38
CA SER A 172 10.78 4.20 9.12
C SER A 172 11.41 5.12 10.14
N PHE A 173 12.01 4.54 11.17
CA PHE A 173 12.74 5.26 12.21
C PHE A 173 13.68 4.30 12.93
N TYR A 174 14.67 4.85 13.61
CA TYR A 174 15.50 4.12 14.57
C TYR A 174 14.98 4.37 15.97
N THR A 175 14.96 3.33 16.80
CA THR A 175 14.67 3.49 18.22
C THR A 175 15.49 2.56 19.08
N ARG A 176 15.66 2.95 20.35
CA ARG A 176 16.30 2.16 21.41
C ARG A 176 15.83 2.61 22.79
N SER A 177 16.07 1.75 23.78
CA SER A 177 15.97 2.07 25.21
C SER A 177 17.35 2.09 25.88
N SER A 178 17.42 2.69 27.06
CA SER A 178 18.57 2.72 27.96
C SER A 178 18.74 1.46 28.79
N ASN A 179 17.67 0.68 29.00
CA ASN A 179 17.68 -0.48 29.87
C ASN A 179 16.80 -1.63 29.32
N LEU A 180 16.51 -2.62 30.19
CA LEU A 180 15.74 -3.82 29.86
C LEU A 180 14.28 -3.74 30.30
N ALA A 181 13.85 -2.63 30.91
CA ALA A 181 12.46 -2.41 31.28
C ALA A 181 11.60 -2.43 30.01
N PRO A 182 10.41 -3.05 30.04
CA PRO A 182 9.56 -3.09 28.86
C PRO A 182 9.09 -1.69 28.46
N ASP A 183 9.55 -1.25 27.29
CA ASP A 183 9.01 -0.09 26.59
C ASP A 183 8.15 -0.55 25.41
N ARG A 184 7.22 0.29 24.94
CA ARG A 184 6.45 0.04 23.73
C ARG A 184 6.13 1.33 22.99
N ILE A 185 6.31 1.27 21.67
CA ILE A 185 5.81 2.28 20.75
C ILE A 185 4.79 1.66 19.82
N GLU A 186 3.73 2.41 19.53
CA GLU A 186 2.79 2.13 18.44
C GLU A 186 2.98 3.14 17.30
N VAL A 187 2.93 2.66 16.06
CA VAL A 187 2.91 3.51 14.87
C VAL A 187 1.49 3.53 14.32
N ARG A 188 0.87 4.72 14.35
CA ARG A 188 -0.54 4.89 14.04
C ARG A 188 -0.76 5.93 12.95
N LEU A 189 -1.82 5.76 12.17
CA LEU A 189 -2.25 6.71 11.15
C LEU A 189 -3.62 7.28 11.49
N CYS A 190 -3.75 8.59 11.29
CA CYS A 190 -5.02 9.21 10.99
C CYS A 190 -5.15 9.31 9.47
N THR A 191 -6.20 8.71 8.91
CA THR A 191 -6.37 8.57 7.45
C THR A 191 -7.49 9.43 6.86
N ALA A 192 -8.13 10.26 7.71
CA ALA A 192 -9.15 11.21 7.31
C ALA A 192 -8.96 12.52 8.08
N LEU A 193 -8.78 13.61 7.36
CA LEU A 193 -8.63 14.95 7.95
C LEU A 193 -10.01 15.52 8.36
N PRO A 194 -10.07 16.38 9.40
CA PRO A 194 -8.96 16.78 10.28
C PRO A 194 -8.58 15.69 11.31
N CYS A 195 -7.29 15.62 11.65
CA CYS A 195 -6.76 14.68 12.65
C CYS A 195 -6.68 15.32 14.03
N PHE A 196 -7.24 14.64 15.03
CA PHE A 196 -7.18 15.06 16.43
C PHE A 196 -6.49 13.99 17.27
N LEU A 197 -5.60 14.44 18.16
CA LEU A 197 -5.05 13.59 19.21
C LEU A 197 -6.13 13.29 20.25
N PRO A 198 -6.12 12.09 20.88
CA PRO A 198 -7.06 11.75 21.94
C PRO A 198 -6.90 12.64 23.17
N ASP A 199 -7.94 12.71 23.99
CA ASP A 199 -7.90 13.41 25.27
C ASP A 199 -7.45 12.51 26.44
N ASP A 200 -7.54 11.18 26.29
CA ASP A 200 -7.23 10.16 27.30
C ASP A 200 -6.42 8.97 26.73
N ALA A 201 -6.62 7.76 27.27
CA ALA A 201 -5.99 6.52 26.82
C ALA A 201 -6.53 5.99 25.48
N ASP A 202 -7.55 6.60 24.88
CA ASP A 202 -8.03 6.31 23.53
C ASP A 202 -6.97 6.70 22.46
N VAL A 203 -7.34 6.58 21.19
CA VAL A 203 -6.48 6.79 20.02
C VAL A 203 -6.94 7.96 19.16
N GLY A 204 -8.10 8.56 19.47
CA GLY A 204 -8.64 9.72 18.74
C GLY A 204 -8.79 9.41 17.26
N SER A 205 -8.32 10.30 16.38
CA SER A 205 -8.36 10.07 14.92
C SER A 205 -7.34 9.04 14.43
N TYR A 206 -6.42 8.54 15.27
CA TYR A 206 -5.30 7.68 14.88
C TYR A 206 -5.66 6.18 15.02
N THR A 207 -6.77 5.80 14.41
CA THR A 207 -7.40 4.48 14.56
C THR A 207 -6.65 3.36 13.84
N THR A 208 -5.87 3.68 12.81
CA THR A 208 -5.13 2.68 12.01
C THR A 208 -3.78 2.38 12.68
N LEU A 209 -3.63 1.20 13.27
CA LEU A 209 -2.35 0.72 13.80
C LEU A 209 -1.56 0.01 12.70
N LEU A 210 -0.38 0.53 12.33
CA LEU A 210 0.54 -0.11 11.37
C LEU A 210 1.35 -1.23 12.02
N GLY A 211 1.66 -1.06 13.30
CA GLY A 211 2.32 -2.04 14.14
C GLY A 211 2.99 -1.38 15.35
N SER A 212 3.66 -2.20 16.15
CA SER A 212 4.25 -1.78 17.42
C SER A 212 5.64 -2.39 17.61
N VAL A 213 6.50 -1.66 18.31
CA VAL A 213 7.74 -2.20 18.87
C VAL A 213 7.42 -2.72 20.26
N ASN A 214 7.73 -3.99 20.53
CA ASN A 214 7.39 -4.69 21.78
C ASN A 214 5.88 -4.65 22.14
N PRO A 215 4.99 -5.21 21.29
CA PRO A 215 3.53 -5.09 21.46
C PRO A 215 3.00 -5.63 22.80
N THR A 216 3.67 -6.64 23.36
CA THR A 216 3.29 -7.38 24.57
C THR A 216 3.97 -6.90 25.84
N LEU A 217 4.80 -5.84 25.78
CA LEU A 217 5.61 -5.36 26.92
C LEU A 217 6.46 -6.49 27.53
N GLU A 218 7.12 -7.26 26.69
CA GLU A 218 8.08 -8.28 27.13
C GLU A 218 9.37 -7.63 27.62
N ALA A 219 9.95 -8.19 28.68
CA ALA A 219 11.29 -7.85 29.12
C ALA A 219 12.30 -8.14 27.99
N ASN A 220 13.19 -7.19 27.69
CA ASN A 220 14.08 -7.22 26.51
C ASN A 220 13.37 -7.23 25.15
N GLY A 221 12.04 -7.02 25.09
CA GLY A 221 11.31 -6.95 23.83
C GLY A 221 11.53 -5.63 23.07
N TYR A 222 12.07 -4.62 23.75
CA TYR A 222 12.46 -3.34 23.16
C TYR A 222 13.98 -3.30 22.90
N PRO A 223 14.44 -2.74 21.76
CA PRO A 223 15.86 -2.78 21.41
C PRO A 223 16.74 -1.97 22.36
N GLY A 224 17.83 -2.58 22.84
CA GLY A 224 18.87 -1.91 23.65
C GLY A 224 19.92 -1.15 22.82
N VAL A 225 19.90 -1.27 21.50
CA VAL A 225 20.76 -0.56 20.54
C VAL A 225 19.90 0.06 19.44
N TRP A 226 20.38 1.12 18.78
CA TRP A 226 19.63 1.77 17.70
C TRP A 226 19.23 0.77 16.61
N THR A 227 17.94 0.50 16.52
CA THR A 227 17.38 -0.51 15.60
C THR A 227 16.34 0.13 14.70
N LYS A 228 16.45 -0.12 13.40
CA LYS A 228 15.51 0.39 12.39
C LYS A 228 14.22 -0.41 12.39
N PHE A 229 13.08 0.27 12.42
CA PHE A 229 11.77 -0.28 12.10
C PHE A 229 11.24 0.36 10.83
N GLU A 230 10.52 -0.41 10.03
CA GLU A 230 9.99 0.04 8.74
C GLU A 230 8.61 -0.57 8.48
N PHE A 231 7.66 0.28 8.12
CA PHE A 231 6.29 -0.07 7.79
C PHE A 231 6.00 0.39 6.36
N THR A 232 5.33 -0.46 5.59
CA THR A 232 5.02 -0.20 4.17
C THR A 232 3.51 -0.22 3.92
N ASN A 233 3.07 -0.03 2.67
CA ASN A 233 1.65 -0.24 2.33
C ASN A 233 1.10 -1.61 2.79
N ALA A 234 1.95 -2.65 2.84
CA ALA A 234 1.55 -3.97 3.32
C ALA A 234 1.13 -3.98 4.80
N ASN A 235 1.60 -3.01 5.58
CA ASN A 235 1.23 -2.81 6.98
C ASN A 235 -0.07 -1.99 7.15
N GLY A 236 -0.71 -1.57 6.06
CA GLY A 236 -1.97 -0.82 6.11
C GLY A 236 -1.84 0.68 5.85
N ILE A 237 -0.67 1.17 5.39
CA ILE A 237 -0.56 2.55 4.90
C ILE A 237 -1.45 2.70 3.66
N PRO A 238 -2.39 3.68 3.63
CA PRO A 238 -3.23 3.92 2.46
C PRO A 238 -2.40 4.19 1.20
N TYR A 239 -2.97 3.87 0.06
CA TYR A 239 -2.33 4.10 -1.24
C TYR A 239 -2.74 5.44 -1.89
N SER A 240 -3.64 6.19 -1.25
CA SER A 240 -4.16 7.47 -1.70
C SER A 240 -4.81 8.21 -0.52
N GLY A 241 -5.15 9.48 -0.72
CA GLY A 241 -5.69 10.35 0.31
C GLY A 241 -4.59 11.08 1.08
N GLU A 242 -4.96 11.72 2.19
CA GLU A 242 -4.05 12.50 3.03
C GLU A 242 -4.35 12.24 4.51
N GLY A 243 -3.35 12.42 5.36
CA GLY A 243 -3.49 12.16 6.79
C GLY A 243 -2.24 12.52 7.58
N ARG A 244 -2.09 11.95 8.77
CA ARG A 244 -0.91 12.14 9.62
C ARG A 244 -0.39 10.80 10.11
N VAL A 245 0.93 10.70 10.26
CA VAL A 245 1.61 9.59 10.91
C VAL A 245 1.85 9.98 12.36
N ALA A 246 1.62 9.07 13.30
CA ALA A 246 1.94 9.26 14.70
C ALA A 246 2.76 8.11 15.26
N ILE A 247 3.70 8.46 16.12
CA ILE A 247 4.35 7.58 17.06
C ILE A 247 3.69 7.84 18.42
N ARG A 248 3.16 6.79 19.02
CA ARG A 248 2.64 6.82 20.38
C ARG A 248 3.54 5.98 21.27
N TYR A 249 4.19 6.61 22.23
CA TYR A 249 4.81 5.88 23.35
C TYR A 249 3.69 5.48 24.30
N TYR A 250 3.39 4.18 24.36
CA TYR A 250 2.21 3.65 25.07
C TYR A 250 2.57 2.47 25.95
N VAL A 251 2.69 2.71 27.25
CA VAL A 251 3.18 1.73 28.23
C VAL A 251 2.25 1.71 29.43
N THR A 252 1.73 0.53 29.76
CA THR A 252 0.90 0.28 30.96
C THR A 252 1.78 -0.18 32.12
N ASP A 253 1.36 0.02 33.36
CA ASP A 253 2.19 -0.25 34.55
C ASP A 253 3.54 0.48 34.45
N ALA A 254 3.46 1.76 34.09
CA ALA A 254 4.58 2.63 33.81
C ALA A 254 4.87 3.61 34.97
N GLY A 255 5.91 4.43 34.82
CA GLY A 255 6.29 5.46 35.79
C GLY A 255 7.27 4.98 36.86
N HIS A 256 7.55 5.83 37.84
CA HIS A 256 8.64 5.66 38.83
C HIS A 256 8.58 4.37 39.68
N SER A 257 7.41 3.74 39.77
CA SER A 257 7.19 2.54 40.57
C SER A 257 6.49 1.44 39.80
N GLY A 258 6.26 1.64 38.50
CA GLY A 258 5.70 0.62 37.62
C GLY A 258 6.76 -0.39 37.19
N ALA A 259 6.34 -1.57 36.74
CA ALA A 259 7.27 -2.59 36.24
C ALA A 259 7.83 -2.26 34.85
N ASN A 260 7.20 -1.34 34.11
CA ASN A 260 7.51 -0.99 32.73
C ASN A 260 7.94 0.47 32.59
N SER A 261 8.36 0.85 31.37
CA SER A 261 8.92 2.14 30.97
C SER A 261 10.29 2.47 31.54
N ASP A 262 11.18 2.97 30.68
CA ASP A 262 12.38 3.70 31.13
C ASP A 262 12.62 4.93 30.26
N TYR A 263 13.73 5.02 29.54
CA TYR A 263 14.06 6.11 28.64
C TYR A 263 14.24 5.54 27.24
N ILE A 264 13.46 6.06 26.29
CA ILE A 264 13.53 5.70 24.88
C ILE A 264 14.00 6.88 24.04
N GLY A 265 14.69 6.58 22.95
CA GLY A 265 15.09 7.54 21.93
C GLY A 265 14.55 7.15 20.57
N ILE A 266 14.24 8.14 19.74
CA ILE A 266 13.85 7.97 18.33
C ILE A 266 14.67 8.92 17.48
N ASP A 267 15.19 8.41 16.38
CA ASP A 267 16.03 9.15 15.45
C ASP A 267 15.73 8.71 14.00
N ARG A 268 16.09 9.55 13.03
CA ARG A 268 15.93 9.34 11.60
C ARG A 268 14.53 8.87 11.23
N PHE A 269 13.53 9.66 11.62
CA PHE A 269 12.15 9.44 11.26
C PHE A 269 11.92 9.87 9.80
N VAL A 270 11.78 8.88 8.92
CA VAL A 270 11.65 9.05 7.48
C VAL A 270 10.26 8.62 7.03
N VAL A 271 9.61 9.48 6.26
CA VAL A 271 8.34 9.18 5.59
C VAL A 271 8.52 9.37 4.10
N SER A 272 8.26 8.33 3.32
CA SER A 272 8.42 8.34 1.87
C SER A 272 7.18 7.79 1.17
N PHE A 273 6.76 8.42 0.09
CA PHE A 273 5.63 7.95 -0.73
C PHE A 273 5.93 8.13 -2.22
N ALA A 274 5.39 7.25 -3.04
CA ALA A 274 5.25 7.47 -4.48
C ALA A 274 3.83 7.99 -4.80
N THR A 275 3.49 8.03 -6.09
CA THR A 275 2.19 8.52 -6.55
C THR A 275 1.02 7.70 -6.00
N PRO A 276 -0.14 8.35 -5.76
CA PRO A 276 -1.36 7.63 -5.42
C PRO A 276 -1.74 6.61 -6.48
N SER A 277 -2.14 5.42 -6.04
CA SER A 277 -2.62 4.37 -6.93
C SER A 277 -4.08 4.02 -6.65
N TYR A 278 -4.74 3.40 -7.61
CA TYR A 278 -6.14 3.03 -7.57
C TYR A 278 -6.39 1.73 -8.33
N THR A 279 -7.51 1.08 -8.06
CA THR A 279 -7.90 -0.18 -8.68
C THR A 279 -8.95 0.00 -9.77
N VAL A 280 -9.08 -1.03 -10.60
CA VAL A 280 -10.17 -1.16 -11.57
C VAL A 280 -11.09 -2.29 -11.15
N GLY A 281 -12.38 -2.05 -11.20
CA GLY A 281 -13.43 -2.97 -10.82
C GLY A 281 -14.76 -2.58 -11.44
N GLY A 282 -15.78 -3.34 -11.07
CA GLY A 282 -17.08 -3.26 -11.72
C GLY A 282 -18.07 -4.28 -11.20
N SER A 283 -19.09 -4.57 -12.00
CA SER A 283 -20.09 -5.60 -11.70
C SER A 283 -20.28 -6.58 -12.85
N VAL A 284 -20.48 -7.86 -12.53
CA VAL A 284 -20.92 -8.91 -13.46
C VAL A 284 -22.40 -9.22 -13.23
N GLY A 285 -23.18 -9.31 -14.30
CA GLY A 285 -24.59 -9.72 -14.29
C GLY A 285 -24.91 -10.76 -15.37
N GLY A 286 -25.90 -11.62 -15.12
CA GLY A 286 -26.34 -12.68 -16.04
C GLY A 286 -25.50 -13.96 -16.05
N LEU A 287 -24.50 -14.06 -15.17
CA LEU A 287 -23.69 -15.25 -14.96
C LEU A 287 -24.39 -16.22 -13.98
N THR A 288 -25.39 -16.96 -14.48
CA THR A 288 -26.14 -17.95 -13.68
C THR A 288 -25.40 -19.28 -13.47
N SER A 289 -24.36 -19.53 -14.26
CA SER A 289 -23.58 -20.78 -14.34
C SER A 289 -22.22 -20.49 -14.97
N GLY A 290 -21.21 -21.31 -14.65
CA GLY A 290 -19.85 -21.17 -15.19
C GLY A 290 -19.05 -20.00 -14.61
N SER A 291 -17.97 -19.64 -15.29
CA SER A 291 -17.13 -18.50 -14.94
C SER A 291 -16.72 -17.72 -16.19
N VAL A 292 -16.53 -16.41 -16.00
CA VAL A 292 -15.92 -15.53 -17.01
C VAL A 292 -14.54 -15.15 -16.52
N VAL A 293 -13.54 -15.19 -17.40
CA VAL A 293 -12.21 -14.67 -17.08
C VAL A 293 -12.09 -13.30 -17.70
N LEU A 294 -11.87 -12.28 -16.88
CA LEU A 294 -11.64 -10.91 -17.29
C LEU A 294 -10.15 -10.64 -17.38
N TRP A 295 -9.78 -9.68 -18.22
CA TRP A 295 -8.41 -9.28 -18.45
C TRP A 295 -8.26 -7.77 -18.30
N LEU A 296 -7.36 -7.33 -17.42
CA LEU A 296 -6.96 -5.94 -17.31
C LEU A 296 -5.65 -5.72 -18.06
N ASN A 297 -5.65 -4.77 -18.99
CA ASN A 297 -4.46 -4.29 -19.72
C ASN A 297 -3.63 -5.40 -20.39
N GLY A 298 -4.28 -6.47 -20.87
CA GLY A 298 -3.58 -7.54 -21.56
C GLY A 298 -2.62 -8.35 -20.66
N ARG A 299 -2.77 -8.27 -19.32
CA ARG A 299 -1.95 -9.09 -18.40
C ARG A 299 -2.72 -9.69 -17.23
N ASP A 300 -3.29 -8.85 -16.36
CA ASP A 300 -3.87 -9.32 -15.11
C ASP A 300 -5.22 -9.99 -15.37
N GLN A 301 -5.30 -11.29 -15.11
CA GLN A 301 -6.54 -12.06 -15.26
C GLN A 301 -7.29 -12.14 -13.94
N LEU A 302 -8.61 -12.05 -14.02
CA LEU A 302 -9.52 -12.22 -12.89
C LEU A 302 -10.66 -13.16 -13.28
N THR A 303 -10.72 -14.32 -12.65
CA THR A 303 -11.85 -15.24 -12.80
C THR A 303 -13.01 -14.78 -11.92
N VAL A 304 -14.18 -14.58 -12.52
CA VAL A 304 -15.43 -14.27 -11.82
C VAL A 304 -16.42 -15.41 -12.03
N SER A 305 -16.90 -15.99 -10.94
CA SER A 305 -17.75 -17.20 -10.93
C SER A 305 -19.19 -16.96 -10.48
N ALA A 306 -19.56 -15.72 -10.16
CA ALA A 306 -20.90 -15.36 -9.74
C ALA A 306 -21.22 -13.90 -10.13
N ASN A 307 -22.51 -13.57 -10.17
CA ASN A 307 -22.97 -12.19 -10.27
C ASN A 307 -22.55 -11.38 -9.05
N GLY A 308 -22.29 -10.08 -9.25
CA GLY A 308 -21.92 -9.16 -8.18
C GLY A 308 -20.73 -8.28 -8.54
N SER A 309 -20.15 -7.63 -7.54
CA SER A 309 -18.98 -6.77 -7.71
C SER A 309 -17.71 -7.58 -7.92
N PHE A 310 -16.81 -7.08 -8.77
CA PHE A 310 -15.45 -7.59 -8.92
C PHE A 310 -14.44 -6.45 -8.84
N ARG A 311 -13.19 -6.78 -8.52
CA ARG A 311 -12.07 -5.83 -8.46
C ARG A 311 -10.78 -6.54 -8.84
N PHE A 312 -10.01 -5.97 -9.75
CA PHE A 312 -8.65 -6.43 -10.00
C PHE A 312 -7.76 -6.08 -8.80
N PRO A 313 -6.97 -7.02 -8.25
CA PRO A 313 -6.06 -6.73 -7.13
C PRO A 313 -4.99 -5.68 -7.48
N ARG A 314 -4.63 -5.60 -8.76
CA ARG A 314 -3.66 -4.66 -9.30
C ARG A 314 -4.09 -3.21 -9.03
N ARG A 315 -3.20 -2.43 -8.42
CA ARG A 315 -3.34 -0.96 -8.31
C ARG A 315 -2.45 -0.28 -9.35
N MET A 316 -2.94 0.80 -9.95
CA MET A 316 -2.27 1.57 -11.00
C MET A 316 -2.28 3.05 -10.62
N ASP A 317 -1.22 3.77 -10.97
CA ASP A 317 -1.07 5.19 -10.65
C ASP A 317 -2.14 6.05 -11.32
N GLY A 318 -2.51 7.16 -10.70
CA GLY A 318 -3.32 8.21 -11.32
C GLY A 318 -2.77 8.62 -12.70
N GLY A 319 -3.65 8.75 -13.68
CA GLY A 319 -3.31 9.03 -15.08
C GLY A 319 -2.99 7.80 -15.94
N THR A 320 -2.94 6.59 -15.36
CA THR A 320 -2.69 5.35 -16.12
C THR A 320 -3.92 4.94 -16.92
N PRO A 321 -3.81 4.64 -18.24
CA PRO A 321 -4.91 4.07 -18.99
C PRO A 321 -5.27 2.66 -18.52
N TYR A 322 -6.54 2.31 -18.57
CA TYR A 322 -7.02 0.95 -18.35
C TYR A 322 -7.89 0.46 -19.49
N SER A 323 -7.90 -0.85 -19.73
CA SER A 323 -8.79 -1.58 -20.60
C SER A 323 -9.13 -2.94 -19.98
N VAL A 324 -10.42 -3.24 -19.89
CA VAL A 324 -10.97 -4.52 -19.42
C VAL A 324 -11.60 -5.27 -20.59
N ARG A 325 -11.20 -6.52 -20.79
CA ARG A 325 -11.73 -7.41 -21.84
C ARG A 325 -12.17 -8.74 -21.24
N VAL A 326 -13.03 -9.47 -21.96
CA VAL A 326 -13.27 -10.88 -21.66
C VAL A 326 -12.12 -11.68 -22.25
N TYR A 327 -11.37 -12.37 -21.41
CA TYR A 327 -10.33 -13.31 -21.81
C TYR A 327 -10.93 -14.67 -22.22
N ALA A 328 -11.82 -15.21 -21.37
CA ALA A 328 -12.51 -16.46 -21.62
C ALA A 328 -14.01 -16.32 -21.29
N GLN A 329 -14.84 -16.74 -22.24
CA GLN A 329 -16.30 -16.79 -22.11
C GLN A 329 -16.72 -18.06 -21.33
N PRO A 330 -17.82 -18.02 -20.57
CA PRO A 330 -18.49 -19.25 -20.14
C PRO A 330 -18.97 -20.07 -21.36
N ASP A 331 -19.11 -21.38 -21.19
CA ASP A 331 -19.49 -22.29 -22.28
C ASP A 331 -20.88 -21.98 -22.85
N ASP A 332 -21.85 -21.71 -21.98
CA ASP A 332 -23.27 -21.52 -22.29
C ASP A 332 -23.68 -20.04 -22.48
N LYS A 333 -22.73 -19.10 -22.33
CA LYS A 333 -23.02 -17.65 -22.32
C LYS A 333 -22.06 -16.84 -23.19
N ARG A 334 -22.51 -15.65 -23.54
CA ARG A 334 -21.69 -14.58 -24.12
C ARG A 334 -21.75 -13.36 -23.22
N CYS A 335 -20.60 -13.03 -22.64
CA CYS A 335 -20.36 -11.85 -21.83
C CYS A 335 -19.79 -10.71 -22.68
N THR A 336 -20.28 -9.50 -22.45
CA THR A 336 -19.81 -8.24 -23.07
C THR A 336 -19.43 -7.24 -21.99
N VAL A 337 -18.53 -6.31 -22.29
CA VAL A 337 -18.02 -5.32 -21.33
C VAL A 337 -18.38 -3.91 -21.79
N ALA A 338 -19.06 -3.15 -20.92
CA ALA A 338 -19.27 -1.72 -21.06
C ALA A 338 -18.39 -0.95 -20.05
N GLY A 339 -18.00 0.29 -20.38
CA GLY A 339 -16.97 1.01 -19.61
C GLY A 339 -15.60 0.33 -19.69
N ALA A 340 -15.37 -0.42 -20.77
CA ALA A 340 -14.23 -1.33 -20.96
C ALA A 340 -12.88 -0.63 -21.07
N ALA A 341 -12.81 0.70 -21.11
CA ALA A 341 -11.57 1.45 -21.12
C ALA A 341 -11.74 2.85 -20.52
N GLY A 342 -10.63 3.43 -20.07
CA GLY A 342 -10.59 4.78 -19.52
C GLY A 342 -9.21 5.12 -18.98
N THR A 343 -9.14 6.15 -18.13
CA THR A 343 -7.92 6.55 -17.42
C THR A 343 -8.19 6.59 -15.94
N ILE A 344 -7.26 6.08 -15.12
CA ILE A 344 -7.34 6.16 -13.67
C ILE A 344 -7.33 7.63 -13.24
N GLY A 345 -8.37 8.04 -12.52
CA GLY A 345 -8.48 9.38 -11.94
C GLY A 345 -7.86 9.45 -10.54
N VAL A 346 -8.61 10.04 -9.62
CA VAL A 346 -8.24 10.19 -8.20
C VAL A 346 -9.06 9.26 -7.28
N ALA A 347 -9.65 8.20 -7.83
CA ALA A 347 -10.44 7.22 -7.11
C ALA A 347 -10.40 5.85 -7.81
N ASP A 348 -10.78 4.81 -7.07
CA ASP A 348 -10.99 3.47 -7.61
C ASP A 348 -12.06 3.51 -8.73
N VAL A 349 -11.76 2.88 -9.87
CA VAL A 349 -12.69 2.76 -11.00
C VAL A 349 -13.66 1.62 -10.69
N GLY A 350 -14.96 1.93 -10.63
CA GLY A 350 -16.02 0.95 -10.31
C GLY A 350 -17.13 0.85 -11.35
N ASN A 351 -17.00 1.51 -12.50
CA ASN A 351 -18.08 1.64 -13.49
C ASN A 351 -18.00 0.61 -14.63
N VAL A 352 -17.08 -0.37 -14.58
CA VAL A 352 -17.02 -1.44 -15.58
C VAL A 352 -18.23 -2.35 -15.40
N ARG A 353 -18.99 -2.60 -16.47
CA ARG A 353 -20.17 -3.47 -16.43
C ARG A 353 -19.99 -4.64 -17.37
N VAL A 354 -20.07 -5.86 -16.82
CA VAL A 354 -20.01 -7.10 -17.59
C VAL A 354 -21.41 -7.71 -17.62
N THR A 355 -21.96 -7.88 -18.82
CA THR A 355 -23.30 -8.46 -19.02
C THR A 355 -23.16 -9.76 -19.80
N CYS A 356 -23.58 -10.87 -19.19
CA CYS A 356 -23.61 -12.20 -19.79
C CYS A 356 -25.04 -12.57 -20.17
N ALA A 357 -25.23 -12.97 -21.43
CA ALA A 357 -26.48 -13.52 -21.94
C ALA A 357 -26.28 -14.97 -22.39
N PRO A 358 -27.33 -15.81 -22.39
CA PRO A 358 -27.27 -17.13 -23.04
C PRO A 358 -26.79 -17.01 -24.50
N ARG A 359 -26.03 -18.00 -24.98
CA ARG A 359 -25.58 -18.06 -26.37
C ARG A 359 -26.71 -18.37 -27.35
#